data_AF-A0A4R6T7I0-F1
#
_entry.id   AF-A0A4R6T7I0-F1
#
_cell.length_a   1.000
_cell.length_b   1.000
_cell.length_c   1.000
_cell.angle_alpha   90.00
_cell.angle_beta   90.00
_cell.angle_gamma   90.00
#
_symmetry.space_group_name_H-M   'P 1'
#
loop_
_entity.id
_entity.type
_entity.pdbx_description
1 polymer ?
#
loop_
_entity_poly.entity_id
_entity_poly.type
_entity_poly.pdbx_seq_one_letter_code
_entity_poly.pdbx_strand_id
1 'polypeptide(L)'
;MDSENQENRKFQITQNFIDALDYLLDSGRLKTVVEFESVTGFRAQRITGMRKFLSGDENAKPYYANAEHLAALNESFGISLKYLLFGVKPILEEKEERKSEVVAGVSPREFQIVQEQMELLQQRVKLLDDKVEFYKSLISKS
;
A
#
# COMPACT_ATOMS: atom_id res chain seq x y z
N MET A 1 17.38 -20.26 -16.84
CA MET A 1 16.24 -20.93 -16.15
C MET A 1 15.31 -19.88 -15.53
N ASP A 2 15.19 -18.67 -16.11
CA ASP A 2 14.97 -17.47 -15.28
C ASP A 2 13.70 -16.66 -15.57
N SER A 3 13.15 -16.68 -16.80
CA SER A 3 11.95 -15.90 -17.13
C SER A 3 10.65 -16.56 -16.67
N GLU A 4 10.50 -17.86 -16.93
CA GLU A 4 9.30 -18.63 -16.59
C GLU A 4 9.10 -18.74 -15.07
N ASN A 5 10.20 -18.93 -14.32
CA ASN A 5 10.18 -18.91 -12.86
C ASN A 5 9.80 -17.53 -12.29
N GLN A 6 10.27 -16.45 -12.91
CA GLN A 6 9.93 -15.10 -12.47
C GLN A 6 8.46 -14.78 -12.74
N GLU A 7 7.92 -15.21 -13.87
CA GLU A 7 6.53 -14.96 -14.23
C GLU A 7 5.57 -15.77 -13.35
N ASN A 8 5.88 -17.04 -13.10
CA ASN A 8 5.15 -17.89 -12.15
C ASN A 8 5.12 -17.26 -10.74
N ARG A 9 6.24 -16.66 -10.31
CA ARG A 9 6.30 -15.99 -9.01
C ARG A 9 5.42 -14.75 -8.95
N LYS A 10 5.39 -13.91 -9.99
CA LYS A 10 4.49 -12.74 -10.03
C LYS A 10 3.03 -13.17 -10.06
N PHE A 11 2.72 -14.24 -10.80
CA PHE A 11 1.38 -14.82 -10.83
C PHE A 11 0.95 -15.26 -9.43
N GLN A 12 1.80 -16.03 -8.73
CA GLN A 12 1.54 -16.48 -7.37
C GLN A 12 1.36 -15.31 -6.38
N ILE A 13 2.21 -14.30 -6.43
CA ILE A 13 2.07 -13.10 -5.58
C ILE A 13 0.76 -12.38 -5.85
N THR A 14 0.35 -12.29 -7.11
CA THR A 14 -0.93 -11.67 -7.50
C THR A 14 -2.12 -12.49 -7.00
N GLN A 15 -2.02 -13.82 -7.07
CA GLN A 15 -3.02 -14.72 -6.49
C GLN A 15 -3.14 -14.50 -4.97
N ASN A 16 -2.02 -14.52 -4.24
CA ASN A 16 -2.03 -14.30 -2.80
C ASN A 16 -2.61 -12.92 -2.41
N PHE A 17 -2.32 -11.90 -3.22
CA PHE A 17 -2.90 -10.57 -3.03
C PHE A 17 -4.42 -10.57 -3.19
N ILE A 18 -4.95 -11.24 -4.22
CA ILE A 18 -6.40 -11.37 -4.44
C ILE A 18 -7.05 -12.20 -3.33
N ASP A 19 -6.44 -13.31 -2.93
CA ASP A 19 -6.94 -14.15 -1.85
C ASP A 19 -6.98 -13.40 -0.50
N ALA A 20 -5.97 -12.56 -0.22
CA ALA A 20 -5.97 -11.69 0.96
C ALA A 20 -7.10 -10.66 0.90
N LEU A 21 -7.36 -10.07 -0.27
CA LEU A 21 -8.46 -9.13 -0.45
C LEU A 21 -9.82 -9.80 -0.29
N ASP A 22 -9.98 -11.01 -0.83
CA ASP A 22 -11.19 -11.84 -0.66
C ASP A 22 -11.41 -12.20 0.81
N TYR A 23 -10.34 -12.57 1.53
CA TYR A 23 -10.42 -12.80 2.96
C TYR A 23 -10.92 -11.56 3.72
N LEU A 24 -10.48 -10.34 3.36
CA LEU A 24 -10.96 -9.12 3.98
C LEU A 24 -12.45 -8.85 3.70
N LEU A 25 -12.91 -9.18 2.50
CA LEU A 25 -14.32 -9.07 2.11
C LEU A 25 -15.19 -10.08 2.87
N ASP A 26 -14.78 -11.35 2.87
CA ASP A 26 -15.51 -12.45 3.50
C ASP A 26 -15.55 -12.32 5.03
N SER A 27 -14.48 -11.79 5.63
CA SER A 27 -14.43 -11.51 7.07
C SER A 27 -15.18 -10.23 7.48
N GLY A 28 -15.72 -9.46 6.53
CA GLY A 28 -16.42 -8.21 6.77
C GLY A 28 -15.52 -7.06 7.25
N ARG A 29 -14.19 -7.23 7.20
CA ARG A 29 -13.20 -6.16 7.48
C ARG A 29 -13.17 -5.11 6.37
N LEU A 30 -13.62 -5.50 5.19
CA LEU A 30 -13.84 -4.66 4.04
C LEU A 30 -15.22 -5.03 3.48
N LYS A 31 -16.08 -4.06 3.16
CA LYS A 31 -17.42 -4.35 2.61
C LYS A 31 -17.38 -4.56 1.11
N THR A 32 -16.55 -3.80 0.41
CA THR A 32 -16.48 -3.81 -1.06
C THR A 32 -15.08 -3.49 -1.56
N VAL A 33 -14.78 -3.87 -2.80
CA VAL A 33 -13.54 -3.46 -3.49
C VAL A 33 -13.49 -1.94 -3.71
N VAL A 34 -14.65 -1.27 -3.80
CA VAL A 34 -14.72 0.20 -3.90
C VAL A 34 -14.25 0.87 -2.60
N GLU A 35 -14.56 0.27 -1.46
CA GLU A 35 -14.03 0.72 -0.17
C GLU A 35 -12.50 0.58 -0.12
N PHE A 36 -11.94 -0.52 -0.66
CA PHE A 36 -10.49 -0.69 -0.76
C PHE A 36 -9.85 0.39 -1.62
N GLU A 37 -10.47 0.75 -2.74
CA GLU A 37 -10.05 1.88 -3.58
C GLU A 37 -10.06 3.19 -2.79
N SER A 38 -11.09 3.45 -1.99
CA SER A 38 -11.17 4.68 -1.19
C SER A 38 -10.07 4.78 -0.11
N VAL A 39 -9.65 3.65 0.46
CA VAL A 39 -8.60 3.59 1.50
C VAL A 39 -7.20 3.68 0.90
N THR A 40 -6.96 3.00 -0.22
CA THR A 40 -5.61 2.78 -0.77
C THR A 40 -5.31 3.58 -2.03
N GLY A 41 -6.32 4.14 -2.68
CA GLY A 41 -6.20 4.81 -3.98
C GLY A 41 -6.07 3.87 -5.18
N PHE A 42 -6.02 2.55 -4.98
CA PHE A 42 -5.95 1.59 -6.07
C PHE A 42 -7.32 1.37 -6.70
N ARG A 43 -7.42 1.67 -8.00
CA ARG A 43 -8.68 1.55 -8.75
C ARG A 43 -9.25 0.12 -8.69
N ALA A 44 -10.52 -0.02 -8.33
CA ALA A 44 -11.25 -1.30 -8.29
C ALA A 44 -11.26 -2.01 -9.66
N GLN A 45 -11.19 -1.24 -10.75
CA GLN A 45 -11.06 -1.78 -12.11
C GLN A 45 -9.77 -2.58 -12.29
N ARG A 46 -8.65 -2.19 -11.65
CA ARG A 46 -7.40 -2.95 -11.71
C ARG A 46 -7.51 -4.27 -10.97
N ILE A 47 -8.16 -4.28 -9.81
CA ILE A 47 -8.46 -5.51 -9.06
C ILE A 47 -9.31 -6.46 -9.91
N THR A 48 -10.32 -5.93 -10.59
CA THR A 48 -11.14 -6.70 -11.53
C THR A 48 -10.30 -7.26 -12.68
N GLY A 49 -9.38 -6.46 -13.21
CA GLY A 49 -8.42 -6.90 -14.25
C GLY A 49 -7.51 -8.03 -13.78
N MET A 50 -6.97 -7.94 -12.55
CA MET A 50 -6.17 -8.99 -11.92
C MET A 50 -6.97 -10.30 -11.81
N ARG A 51 -8.22 -10.26 -11.35
CA ARG A 51 -9.08 -11.45 -11.25
C ARG A 51 -9.30 -12.12 -12.60
N LYS A 52 -9.62 -11.34 -13.63
CA LYS A 52 -9.82 -11.88 -14.99
C LYS A 52 -8.55 -12.52 -15.53
N PHE A 53 -7.41 -11.87 -15.34
CA PHE A 53 -6.11 -12.40 -15.72
C PHE A 53 -5.81 -13.73 -15.00
N LEU A 54 -6.00 -13.81 -13.69
CA LEU A 54 -5.80 -15.03 -12.91
C LEU A 54 -6.75 -16.17 -13.32
N SER A 55 -7.98 -15.84 -13.71
CA SER A 55 -8.96 -16.83 -14.19
C SER A 55 -8.67 -17.40 -15.58
N GLY A 56 -7.62 -16.91 -16.26
CA GLY A 56 -7.24 -17.38 -17.60
C GLY A 56 -8.12 -16.83 -18.73
N ASP A 57 -8.76 -15.67 -18.54
CA ASP A 57 -9.46 -14.98 -19.64
C ASP A 57 -8.44 -14.62 -20.74
N GLU A 58 -8.61 -15.20 -21.92
CA GLU A 58 -7.69 -15.06 -23.07
C GLU A 58 -7.54 -13.60 -23.54
N ASN A 59 -8.50 -12.73 -23.21
CA ASN A 59 -8.47 -11.31 -23.56
C ASN A 59 -7.99 -10.41 -22.42
N ALA A 60 -7.72 -10.96 -21.24
CA ALA A 60 -7.28 -10.18 -20.09
C ALA A 60 -5.82 -9.76 -20.25
N LYS A 61 -5.56 -8.46 -20.07
CA LYS A 61 -4.19 -7.97 -19.95
C LYS A 61 -3.57 -8.47 -18.63
N PRO A 62 -2.30 -8.90 -18.63
CA PRO A 62 -1.60 -9.30 -17.42
C PRO A 62 -1.47 -8.10 -16.48
N TYR A 63 -2.23 -8.13 -15.40
CA TYR A 63 -2.14 -7.19 -14.29
C TYR A 63 -1.57 -7.93 -13.09
N TYR A 64 -0.33 -7.60 -12.73
CA TYR A 64 0.34 -8.16 -11.57
C TYR A 64 0.24 -7.22 -10.38
N ALA A 65 0.12 -7.80 -9.18
CA ALA A 65 0.35 -7.07 -7.95
C ALA A 65 1.83 -6.65 -7.87
N ASN A 66 2.08 -5.42 -7.44
CA ASN A 66 3.42 -4.88 -7.20
C ASN A 66 3.63 -4.64 -5.69
N ALA A 67 4.83 -4.19 -5.31
CA ALA A 67 5.17 -3.93 -3.91
C ALA A 67 4.19 -2.95 -3.21
N GLU A 68 3.69 -1.94 -3.91
CA GLU A 68 2.76 -0.95 -3.35
C GLU A 68 1.40 -1.60 -3.00
N HIS A 69 0.92 -2.52 -3.84
CA HIS A 69 -0.31 -3.27 -3.54
C HIS A 69 -0.14 -4.13 -2.28
N LEU A 70 1.02 -4.77 -2.13
CA LEU A 70 1.32 -5.61 -0.96
C LEU A 70 1.45 -4.77 0.31
N ALA A 71 2.16 -3.64 0.23
CA ALA A 71 2.31 -2.70 1.33
C ALA A 71 0.95 -2.18 1.81
N ALA A 72 0.05 -1.84 0.89
CA ALA A 72 -1.28 -1.37 1.27
C ALA A 72 -2.11 -2.40 2.05
N LEU A 73 -2.04 -3.69 1.67
CA LEU A 73 -2.71 -4.75 2.44
C LEU A 73 -2.07 -4.96 3.82
N ASN A 74 -0.75 -4.85 3.92
CA ASN A 74 -0.05 -4.98 5.19
C ASN A 74 -0.35 -3.79 6.13
N GLU A 75 -0.12 -2.57 5.67
CA GLU A 75 -0.21 -1.36 6.51
C GLU A 75 -1.67 -1.03 6.89
N SER A 76 -2.58 -1.11 5.93
CA SER A 76 -3.98 -0.68 6.13
C SER A 76 -4.83 -1.76 6.78
N PHE A 77 -4.55 -3.05 6.51
CA PHE A 77 -5.42 -4.15 6.92
C PHE A 77 -4.73 -5.21 7.79
N GLY A 78 -3.41 -5.10 8.01
CA GLY A 78 -2.64 -6.02 8.84
C GLY A 78 -2.44 -7.39 8.21
N ILE A 79 -2.44 -7.48 6.88
CA ILE A 79 -2.18 -8.74 6.16
C ILE A 79 -0.69 -9.06 6.21
N SER A 80 -0.32 -10.30 6.54
CA SER A 80 1.07 -10.72 6.66
C SER A 80 1.83 -10.65 5.34
N LEU A 81 3.01 -10.03 5.35
CA LEU A 81 3.93 -10.06 4.20
C LEU A 81 4.37 -11.49 3.85
N LYS A 82 4.48 -12.39 4.84
CA LYS A 82 4.79 -13.81 4.59
C LYS A 82 3.68 -14.49 3.79
N TYR A 83 2.42 -14.17 4.09
CA TYR A 83 1.29 -14.65 3.30
C TYR A 83 1.31 -14.06 1.90
N LEU A 84 1.47 -12.74 1.76
CA LEU A 84 1.47 -12.08 0.46
C LEU A 84 2.57 -12.59 -0.48
N LEU A 85 3.79 -12.77 0.04
CA LEU A 85 4.93 -13.19 -0.77
C LEU A 85 5.01 -14.70 -1.02
N PHE A 86 4.53 -15.52 -0.06
CA PHE A 86 4.80 -16.96 -0.06
C PHE A 86 3.56 -17.83 0.19
N GLY A 87 2.38 -17.25 0.44
CA GLY A 87 1.15 -17.99 0.78
C GLY A 87 1.18 -18.64 2.17
N VAL A 88 2.15 -18.31 3.01
CA VAL A 88 2.33 -18.91 4.34
C VAL A 88 1.38 -18.26 5.34
N LYS A 89 0.49 -19.05 5.95
CA LYS A 89 -0.44 -18.61 7.01
C LYS A 89 0.32 -18.20 8.30
N PRO A 90 -0.26 -17.34 9.16
CA PRO A 90 -1.60 -16.74 9.10
C PRO A 90 -1.72 -15.60 8.07
N ILE A 91 -2.95 -15.37 7.57
CA ILE A 91 -3.24 -14.28 6.62
C ILE A 91 -3.11 -12.92 7.30
N LEU A 92 -3.63 -12.80 8.52
CA LEU A 92 -3.47 -11.61 9.35
C LEU A 92 -2.23 -11.77 10.23
N GLU A 93 -1.50 -10.69 10.43
CA GLU A 93 -0.53 -10.64 11.51
C GLU A 93 -1.28 -10.68 12.85
N GLU A 94 -0.89 -11.63 13.70
CA GLU A 94 -1.33 -11.60 15.09
C GLU A 94 -0.88 -10.26 15.67
N LYS A 95 -1.80 -9.55 16.34
CA LYS A 95 -1.47 -8.33 17.07
C LYS A 95 -0.59 -8.71 18.27
N GLU A 96 0.67 -9.06 18.04
CA GLU A 96 1.68 -8.60 18.98
C GLU A 96 1.62 -7.08 18.92
N GLU A 97 1.47 -6.49 20.11
CA GLU A 97 1.34 -5.06 20.32
C GLU A 97 2.16 -4.30 19.30
N ARG A 98 1.54 -3.35 18.58
CA ARG A 98 2.26 -2.28 17.89
C ARG A 98 2.97 -1.44 18.95
N LYS A 99 3.95 -2.01 19.64
CA LYS A 99 5.12 -1.27 20.07
C LYS A 99 5.71 -0.80 18.77
N SER A 100 5.60 0.50 18.55
CA SER A 100 6.50 1.27 17.71
C SER A 100 7.81 0.53 17.46
N GLU A 101 7.88 -0.25 16.38
CA GLU A 101 9.15 -0.57 15.76
C GLU A 101 9.59 0.73 15.11
N VAL A 102 10.12 1.61 15.96
CA VAL A 102 11.14 2.55 15.56
C VAL A 102 12.32 1.68 15.14
N VAL A 103 12.28 1.31 13.86
CA VAL A 103 13.44 1.17 13.00
C VAL A 103 14.53 0.24 13.55
N ALA A 104 14.23 -1.05 13.66
CA ALA A 104 15.24 -2.08 13.74
C ALA A 104 15.83 -2.31 12.33
N GLY A 105 16.86 -1.54 11.96
CA GLY A 105 17.63 -1.80 10.73
C GLY A 105 18.23 -0.57 10.04
N VAL A 106 17.95 0.64 10.51
CA VAL A 106 18.51 1.87 9.95
C VAL A 106 19.60 2.35 10.89
N SER A 107 20.78 2.67 10.36
CA SER A 107 21.86 3.21 11.18
C SER A 107 21.39 4.50 11.86
N PRO A 108 21.86 4.82 13.09
CA PRO A 108 21.47 6.05 13.79
C PRO A 108 21.57 7.32 12.94
N ARG A 109 22.50 7.32 11.99
CA ARG A 109 22.72 8.41 11.02
C ARG A 109 21.58 8.58 10.02
N GLU A 110 21.06 7.48 9.48
CA GLU A 110 19.97 7.51 8.51
C GLU A 110 18.64 7.89 9.18
N PHE A 111 18.42 7.47 10.43
CA PHE A 111 17.27 7.93 11.22
C PHE A 111 17.32 9.44 11.48
N GLN A 112 18.51 9.96 11.81
CA GLN A 112 18.72 11.39 12.00
C GLN A 112 18.48 12.19 10.71
N ILE A 113 18.92 11.67 9.56
CA ILE A 113 18.63 12.28 8.25
C ILE A 113 17.12 12.32 8.00
N VAL A 114 16.37 11.24 8.30
CA VAL A 114 14.91 11.23 8.12
C VAL A 114 14.23 12.25 9.04
N GLN A 115 14.67 12.38 10.28
CA GLN A 115 14.15 13.40 11.19
C GLN A 115 14.42 14.82 10.69
N GLU A 116 15.64 15.11 10.24
CA GLU A 116 16.00 16.41 9.67
C GLU A 116 15.19 16.74 8.41
N GLN A 117 14.94 15.75 7.54
CA GLN A 117 14.11 15.93 6.35
C GLN A 117 12.63 16.17 6.71
N MET A 118 12.11 15.51 7.74
CA MET A 118 10.76 15.76 8.24
C MET A 118 10.61 17.17 8.80
N GLU A 119 11.58 17.65 9.59
CA GLU A 119 11.58 19.01 10.13
C GLU A 119 11.64 20.07 9.01
N LEU A 120 12.50 19.85 8.00
CA LEU A 120 12.59 20.75 6.82
C LEU A 120 11.28 20.79 6.02
N LEU A 121 10.62 19.64 5.85
CA LEU A 121 9.32 19.58 5.16
C LEU A 121 8.24 20.33 5.94
N GLN A 122 8.18 20.16 7.26
CA GLN A 122 7.24 20.89 8.12
C GLN A 122 7.45 22.41 8.03
N GLN A 123 8.70 22.86 8.03
CA GLN A 123 9.02 24.29 7.84
C GLN A 123 8.58 24.80 6.47
N ARG A 124 8.76 24.02 5.39
CA ARG A 124 8.31 24.39 4.04
C ARG A 124 6.80 24.49 3.93
N VAL A 125 6.06 23.54 4.53
CA VAL A 125 4.60 23.58 4.56
C VAL A 125 4.13 24.86 5.27
N LYS A 126 4.71 25.17 6.43
CA LYS A 126 4.39 26.41 7.15
C LYS A 126 4.64 27.67 6.30
N LEU A 127 5.77 27.74 5.61
CA LEU A 127 6.07 28.88 4.72
C LEU A 127 5.07 29.00 3.55
N LEU A 128 4.57 27.87 3.05
CA LEU A 128 3.53 27.88 2.02
C LEU A 128 2.19 28.35 2.58
N ASP A 129 1.82 27.91 3.78
CA ASP A 129 0.61 28.36 4.48
C ASP A 129 0.66 29.86 4.77
N ASP A 130 1.79 30.35 5.31
CA ASP A 130 2.03 31.78 5.57
C ASP A 130 1.93 32.60 4.26
N LYS A 131 2.47 32.08 3.15
CA LYS A 131 2.40 32.74 1.84
C LYS A 131 0.97 32.79 1.30
N VAL A 132 0.21 31.70 1.45
CA VAL A 132 -1.20 31.65 1.06
C VAL A 132 -2.02 32.63 1.89
N GLU A 133 -1.79 32.72 3.20
CA GLU A 133 -2.44 33.67 4.09
C GLU A 133 -2.11 35.12 3.73
N PHE A 134 -0.84 35.41 3.43
CA PHE A 134 -0.41 36.72 2.94
C PHE A 134 -1.18 37.14 1.67
N TYR A 135 -1.28 36.28 0.65
CA TYR A 135 -2.04 36.62 -0.55
C TYR A 135 -3.54 36.82 -0.28
N LYS A 136 -4.14 36.00 0.59
CA LYS A 136 -5.55 36.20 1.00
C LYS A 136 -5.74 37.58 1.65
N SER A 137 -4.79 38.01 2.48
CA SER A 137 -4.82 39.32 3.15
C SER A 137 -4.67 40.52 2.20
N LEU A 138 -3.98 40.34 1.07
CA LEU A 138 -3.85 41.36 0.03
C LEU A 138 -5.13 41.49 -0.78
N ILE A 139 -5.77 40.36 -1.09
CA ILE A 139 -7.03 40.33 -1.85
C ILE A 139 -8.17 40.90 -1.01
N SER A 140 -8.20 40.67 0.30
CA SER A 140 -9.25 41.21 1.19
C SER A 140 -9.12 42.70 1.52
N LYS A 141 -8.05 43.36 1.07
CA LYS A 141 -7.81 44.81 1.23
C LYS A 141 -8.03 45.62 -0.05
N SER A 142 -8.43 44.99 -1.15
CA SER A 142 -8.89 45.63 -2.40
C SER A 142 -10.42 45.63 -2.46
#